data_AF-A0A101WUQ7-F1
#
_entry.id   AF-A0A101WUQ7-F1
#
_cell.length_a   1.000
_cell.length_b   1.000
_cell.length_c   1.000
_cell.angle_alpha   90.00
_cell.angle_beta   90.00
_cell.angle_gamma   90.00
#
_symmetry.space_group_name_H-M   'P 1'
#
loop_
_entity.id
_entity.type
_entity.pdbx_description
1 polymer ?
#
loop_
_entity_poly.entity_id
_entity_poly.type
_entity_poly.pdbx_seq_one_letter_code
_entity_poly.pdbx_strand_id
1 'polypeptide(L)'
;PLLYGIDWNIHDIDLFITNKSTIMEPELFEEIARENDWDVGTDMSGMMYYELLVNAHVIRVDLMENILDLYIPEEMLISAVKVSIDNLEVRSIRLEDLLVLKAREASEEGDEFLSRIAEILADPDSKINIDKNYLVRAINYYPDDKNSIERRLEKSGIYLE
;
A
#
# COMPACT_ATOMS: atom_id res chain seq x y z
N PRO A 1 -1.37 -1.29 -6.71
CA PRO A 1 -1.71 -2.25 -7.80
C PRO A 1 -2.96 -1.84 -8.60
N LEU A 2 -4.05 -1.51 -7.90
CA LEU A 2 -5.35 -1.17 -8.50
C LEU A 2 -5.30 -0.04 -9.54
N LEU A 3 -4.60 1.06 -9.24
CA LEU A 3 -4.40 2.19 -10.16
C LEU A 3 -3.80 1.77 -11.52
N TYR A 4 -2.98 0.73 -11.53
CA TYR A 4 -2.25 0.28 -12.71
C TYR A 4 -2.95 -0.91 -13.40
N GLY A 5 -4.15 -1.29 -12.95
CA GLY A 5 -4.84 -2.47 -13.46
C GLY A 5 -4.12 -3.78 -13.14
N ILE A 6 -3.28 -3.79 -12.10
CA ILE A 6 -2.56 -4.98 -11.64
C ILE A 6 -3.48 -5.72 -10.67
N ASP A 7 -3.93 -6.88 -11.10
CA ASP A 7 -4.70 -7.79 -10.26
C ASP A 7 -3.79 -8.38 -9.17
N TRP A 8 -3.96 -7.90 -7.95
CA TRP A 8 -3.26 -8.34 -6.75
C TRP A 8 -4.27 -8.33 -5.60
N ASN A 9 -4.36 -9.45 -4.88
CA ASN A 9 -5.33 -9.78 -3.83
C ASN A 9 -6.48 -8.77 -3.65
N ILE A 10 -7.61 -9.01 -4.32
CA ILE A 10 -8.78 -8.12 -4.33
C ILE A 10 -9.59 -8.12 -3.02
N HIS A 11 -9.22 -8.95 -2.03
CA HIS A 11 -9.96 -9.10 -0.78
C HIS A 11 -9.40 -8.27 0.38
N ASP A 12 -8.32 -7.53 0.15
CA ASP A 12 -7.69 -6.69 1.16
C ASP A 12 -7.43 -5.28 0.61
N ILE A 13 -7.71 -4.27 1.43
CA ILE A 13 -7.54 -2.86 1.08
C ILE A 13 -6.82 -2.15 2.23
N ASP A 14 -5.58 -1.75 1.96
CA ASP A 14 -4.80 -0.89 2.85
C ASP A 14 -5.23 0.58 2.70
N LEU A 15 -5.86 1.15 3.74
CA LEU A 15 -6.18 2.58 3.82
C LEU A 15 -5.28 3.28 4.82
N PHE A 16 -4.40 4.14 4.31
CA PHE A 16 -3.53 4.95 5.14
C PHE A 16 -4.23 6.24 5.62
N ILE A 17 -4.49 6.33 6.93
CA ILE A 17 -5.20 7.43 7.59
C ILE A 17 -4.24 8.57 7.93
N THR A 18 -4.54 9.79 7.48
CA THR A 18 -3.60 10.92 7.58
C THR A 18 -3.98 12.01 8.57
N ASN A 19 -5.20 12.00 9.11
CA ASN A 19 -5.75 13.13 9.89
C ASN A 19 -6.48 12.73 11.18
N LYS A 20 -6.52 11.42 11.45
CA LYS A 20 -7.21 10.79 12.58
C LYS A 20 -6.38 9.61 13.04
N SER A 21 -6.54 9.20 14.28
CA SER A 21 -5.84 8.02 14.82
C SER A 21 -6.83 6.94 15.20
N THR A 22 -6.61 5.74 14.66
CA THR A 22 -7.46 4.57 14.91
C THR A 22 -7.31 4.08 16.34
N ILE A 23 -6.15 4.33 16.97
CA ILE A 23 -5.87 3.97 18.35
C ILE A 23 -6.39 5.02 19.34
N MET A 24 -6.24 6.31 19.02
CA MET A 24 -6.59 7.39 19.96
C MET A 24 -8.05 7.84 19.86
N GLU A 25 -8.70 7.60 18.72
CA GLU A 25 -10.10 7.97 18.45
C GLU A 25 -10.91 6.75 17.97
N PRO A 26 -10.85 5.57 18.62
CA PRO A 26 -11.49 4.35 18.11
C PRO A 26 -13.01 4.50 17.98
N GLU A 27 -13.65 5.28 18.85
CA GLU A 27 -15.10 5.50 18.82
C GLU A 27 -15.58 6.14 17.50
N LEU A 28 -14.74 6.95 16.85
CA LEU A 28 -15.05 7.54 15.55
C LEU A 28 -15.18 6.45 14.47
N PHE A 29 -14.23 5.51 14.45
CA PHE A 29 -14.18 4.44 13.47
C PHE A 29 -15.24 3.37 13.75
N GLU A 30 -15.50 3.05 15.03
CA GLU A 30 -16.61 2.19 15.44
C GLU A 30 -17.98 2.77 15.03
N GLU A 31 -18.17 4.08 15.12
CA GLU A 31 -19.40 4.73 14.67
C GLU A 31 -19.56 4.62 13.15
N ILE A 32 -18.49 4.87 12.39
CA ILE A 32 -18.49 4.70 10.93
C ILE A 32 -18.87 3.27 10.54
N ALA A 33 -18.28 2.26 11.20
CA ALA A 33 -18.63 0.86 10.94
C ALA A 33 -20.11 0.58 11.23
N ARG A 34 -20.62 1.06 12.38
CA ARG A 34 -22.02 0.88 12.77
C ARG A 34 -23.01 1.54 11.81
N GLU A 35 -22.70 2.75 11.35
CA GLU A 35 -23.54 3.49 10.38
C GLU A 35 -23.64 2.77 9.03
N ASN A 36 -22.63 1.97 8.67
CA ASN A 36 -22.54 1.29 7.40
C ASN A 36 -22.79 -0.23 7.47
N ASP A 37 -23.16 -0.76 8.65
CA ASP A 37 -23.36 -2.20 8.90
C ASP A 37 -22.10 -3.04 8.56
N TRP A 38 -20.93 -2.51 8.94
CA TRP A 38 -19.63 -3.18 8.79
C TRP A 38 -19.19 -3.80 10.12
N ASP A 39 -18.48 -4.92 10.03
CA ASP A 39 -17.79 -5.49 11.17
C ASP A 39 -16.48 -4.74 11.41
N VAL A 40 -16.08 -4.63 12.68
CA VAL A 40 -14.87 -3.90 13.10
C VAL A 40 -14.03 -4.78 14.03
N GLY A 41 -12.72 -4.75 13.82
CA GLY A 41 -11.75 -5.44 14.65
C GLY A 41 -10.47 -4.64 14.83
N THR A 42 -9.54 -5.18 15.64
CA THR A 42 -8.20 -4.63 15.83
C THR A 42 -7.16 -5.70 15.56
N ASP A 43 -6.04 -5.28 14.95
CA ASP A 43 -4.89 -6.15 14.71
C ASP A 43 -4.01 -6.28 15.97
N MET A 44 -2.89 -7.00 15.84
CA MET A 44 -1.93 -7.19 16.96
C MET A 44 -1.23 -5.90 17.38
N SER A 45 -1.21 -4.88 16.53
CA SER A 45 -0.62 -3.57 16.79
C SER A 45 -1.61 -2.59 17.43
N GLY A 46 -2.89 -2.95 17.46
CA GLY A 46 -3.99 -2.12 17.95
C GLY A 46 -4.63 -1.25 16.88
N MET A 47 -4.15 -1.29 15.63
CA MET A 47 -4.79 -0.60 14.50
C MET A 47 -6.13 -1.28 14.19
N MET A 48 -7.11 -0.46 13.81
CA MET A 48 -8.44 -0.95 13.49
C MET A 48 -8.51 -1.45 12.04
N TYR A 49 -9.43 -2.36 11.77
CA TYR A 49 -9.80 -2.77 10.42
C TYR A 49 -11.31 -2.95 10.33
N TYR A 50 -11.83 -2.84 9.10
CA TYR A 50 -13.22 -3.18 8.79
C TYR A 50 -13.29 -4.48 7.99
N GLU A 51 -14.40 -5.20 8.16
CA GLU A 51 -14.80 -6.29 7.27
C GLU A 51 -16.15 -5.94 6.64
N LEU A 52 -16.19 -5.92 5.31
CA LEU A 52 -17.35 -5.51 4.52
C LEU A 52 -17.83 -6.67 3.65
N LEU A 53 -19.14 -6.88 3.56
CA LEU A 53 -19.72 -7.86 2.64
C LEU A 53 -20.07 -7.22 1.29
N VAL A 54 -19.28 -7.52 0.25
CA VAL A 54 -19.48 -7.01 -1.12
C VAL A 54 -19.71 -8.19 -2.07
N ASN A 55 -20.89 -8.28 -2.69
CA ASN A 55 -21.25 -9.35 -3.62
C ASN A 55 -20.96 -10.77 -3.07
N ALA A 56 -21.34 -11.02 -1.81
CA ALA A 56 -21.08 -12.26 -1.08
C ALA A 56 -19.59 -12.60 -0.82
N HIS A 57 -18.69 -11.63 -0.99
CA HIS A 57 -17.28 -11.73 -0.59
C HIS A 57 -17.04 -10.82 0.60
N VAL A 58 -16.27 -11.30 1.57
CA VAL A 58 -15.76 -10.46 2.65
C VAL A 58 -14.53 -9.73 2.13
N ILE A 59 -14.53 -8.41 2.24
CA ILE A 59 -13.41 -7.53 1.94
C ILE A 59 -12.91 -6.96 3.26
N ARG A 60 -11.63 -7.19 3.55
CA ARG A 60 -10.95 -6.58 4.68
C ARG A 60 -10.42 -5.21 4.27
N VAL A 61 -10.54 -4.23 5.15
CA VAL A 61 -10.00 -2.88 4.97
C VAL A 61 -9.17 -2.53 6.19
N ASP A 62 -7.85 -2.63 6.07
CA ASP A 62 -6.92 -2.28 7.14
C ASP A 62 -6.74 -0.75 7.23
N LEU A 63 -7.00 -0.20 8.42
CA LEU A 63 -6.91 1.24 8.67
C LEU A 63 -5.54 1.55 9.27
N MET A 64 -4.60 1.82 8.39
CA MET A 64 -3.19 1.99 8.73
C MET A 64 -2.89 3.42 9.14
N GLU A 65 -1.99 3.61 10.10
CA GLU A 65 -1.45 4.92 10.49
C GLU A 65 0.06 4.85 10.77
N ASN A 66 0.75 5.99 10.80
CA ASN A 66 2.19 6.06 11.09
C ASN A 66 2.46 5.77 12.58
N ILE A 67 2.51 4.49 12.94
CA ILE A 67 2.77 4.02 14.30
C ILE A 67 3.74 2.83 14.30
N LEU A 68 4.46 2.65 15.41
CA LEU A 68 5.40 1.54 15.61
C LEU A 68 6.40 1.44 14.44
N ASP A 69 6.49 0.27 13.80
CA ASP A 69 7.41 0.00 12.70
C ASP A 69 6.85 0.41 11.32
N LEU A 70 5.56 0.76 11.28
CA LEU A 70 4.88 1.25 10.09
C LEU A 70 5.10 2.77 9.98
N TYR A 71 5.92 3.15 9.00
CA TYR A 71 6.18 4.54 8.70
C TYR A 71 6.20 4.78 7.20
N ILE A 72 5.33 5.67 6.73
CA ILE A 72 5.24 6.22 5.39
C ILE A 72 5.67 7.71 5.46
N PRO A 73 6.79 8.09 4.82
CA PRO A 73 7.25 9.47 4.71
C PRO A 73 6.20 10.40 4.12
N GLU A 74 6.16 11.65 4.62
CA GLU A 74 5.23 12.67 4.13
C GLU A 74 5.39 12.92 2.62
N GLU A 75 6.61 12.83 2.11
CA GLU A 75 6.92 12.99 0.70
C GLU A 75 6.17 11.98 -0.18
N MET A 76 5.99 10.73 0.29
CA MET A 76 5.21 9.69 -0.41
C MET A 76 3.71 9.99 -0.37
N LEU A 77 3.23 10.60 0.73
CA LEU A 77 1.81 10.99 0.86
C LEU A 77 1.48 12.20 -0.02
N ILE A 78 2.40 13.15 -0.14
CA ILE A 78 2.26 14.34 -1.01
C ILE A 78 2.30 13.94 -2.48
N SER A 79 3.13 12.96 -2.84
CA SER A 79 3.27 12.48 -4.23
C SER A 79 2.15 11.53 -4.67
N ALA A 80 1.23 11.17 -3.76
CA ALA A 80 0.12 10.28 -4.04
C ALA A 80 -0.72 10.76 -5.23
N VAL A 81 -1.09 9.82 -6.09
CA VAL A 81 -1.79 10.07 -7.35
C VAL A 81 -3.28 10.11 -7.10
N LYS A 82 -3.96 11.12 -7.65
CA LYS A 82 -5.43 11.17 -7.67
C LYS A 82 -5.97 10.21 -8.73
N VAL A 83 -6.92 9.38 -8.32
CA VAL A 83 -7.58 8.38 -9.15
C VAL A 83 -9.08 8.60 -9.05
N SER A 84 -9.78 8.55 -10.18
CA SER A 84 -11.24 8.57 -10.19
C SER A 84 -11.77 7.15 -10.39
N ILE A 85 -12.56 6.68 -9.44
CA ILE A 85 -13.24 5.37 -9.48
C ILE A 85 -14.74 5.65 -9.35
N ASP A 86 -15.54 5.39 -10.37
CA ASP A 86 -16.99 5.60 -10.37
C ASP A 86 -17.46 6.97 -9.83
N ASN A 87 -16.73 8.04 -10.21
CA ASN A 87 -16.90 9.43 -9.76
C ASN A 87 -16.46 9.75 -8.32
N LEU A 88 -15.87 8.80 -7.61
CA LEU A 88 -15.15 9.03 -6.36
C LEU A 88 -13.68 9.37 -6.66
N GLU A 89 -13.20 10.51 -6.15
CA GLU A 89 -11.77 10.84 -6.20
C GLU A 89 -11.07 10.24 -4.97
N VAL A 90 -10.14 9.31 -5.21
CA VAL A 90 -9.29 8.71 -4.17
C VAL A 90 -7.82 9.05 -4.41
N ARG A 91 -7.02 9.06 -3.36
CA ARG A 91 -5.56 9.16 -3.47
C ARG A 91 -4.95 7.78 -3.32
N SER A 92 -4.15 7.38 -4.31
CA SER A 92 -3.39 6.13 -4.29
C SER A 92 -1.91 6.47 -4.16
N ILE A 93 -1.18 5.72 -3.33
CA ILE A 93 0.28 5.73 -3.36
C ILE A 93 0.77 5.33 -4.76
N ARG A 94 1.92 5.87 -5.17
CA ARG A 94 2.52 5.53 -6.46
C ARG A 94 3.02 4.09 -6.45
N LEU A 95 3.12 3.48 -7.63
CA LEU A 95 3.70 2.13 -7.74
C LEU A 95 5.13 2.11 -7.20
N GLU A 96 5.94 3.14 -7.50
CA GLU A 96 7.32 3.20 -7.00
C GLU A 96 7.40 3.26 -5.47
N ASP A 97 6.52 4.02 -4.82
CA ASP A 97 6.46 4.08 -3.35
C ASP A 97 6.05 2.72 -2.78
N LEU A 98 5.03 2.07 -3.39
CA LEU A 98 4.60 0.73 -2.97
C LEU A 98 5.71 -0.32 -3.12
N LEU A 99 6.51 -0.26 -4.19
CA LEU A 99 7.67 -1.14 -4.36
C LEU A 99 8.68 -0.96 -3.22
N VAL A 100 8.95 0.29 -2.82
CA VAL A 100 9.84 0.58 -1.69
C VAL A 100 9.26 0.03 -0.38
N LEU A 101 7.97 0.25 -0.13
CA LEU A 101 7.28 -0.23 1.07
C LEU A 101 7.32 -1.77 1.17
N LYS A 102 6.98 -2.48 0.08
CA LYS A 102 7.00 -3.96 0.06
C LYS A 102 8.41 -4.54 0.12
N ALA A 103 9.40 -3.86 -0.47
CA ALA A 103 10.80 -4.24 -0.29
C ALA A 103 11.25 -4.07 1.17
N ARG A 104 10.87 -2.97 1.83
CA ARG A 104 11.20 -2.69 3.24
C ARG A 104 10.53 -3.67 4.21
N GLU A 105 9.28 -4.07 3.94
CA GLU A 105 8.49 -4.98 4.79
C GLU A 105 9.19 -6.32 5.07
N ALA A 106 10.11 -6.74 4.21
CA ALA A 106 10.90 -7.95 4.41
C ALA A 106 10.07 -9.27 4.47
N SER A 107 8.84 -9.27 3.95
CA SER A 107 7.92 -10.42 3.98
C SER A 107 7.97 -11.29 2.71
N GLU A 108 7.43 -12.52 2.81
CA GLU A 108 7.28 -13.47 1.70
C GLU A 108 6.25 -12.94 0.68
N GLU A 109 5.10 -12.46 1.15
CA GLU A 109 4.10 -11.82 0.29
C GLU A 109 4.68 -10.60 -0.44
N GLY A 110 5.49 -9.79 0.25
CA GLY A 110 6.22 -8.68 -0.36
C GLY A 110 7.15 -9.15 -1.48
N ASP A 111 7.90 -10.24 -1.29
CA ASP A 111 8.79 -10.80 -2.32
C ASP A 111 8.00 -11.34 -3.53
N GLU A 112 6.86 -11.98 -3.31
CA GLU A 112 5.95 -12.45 -4.36
C GLU A 112 5.39 -11.27 -5.16
N PHE A 113 4.93 -10.22 -4.46
CA PHE A 113 4.45 -8.99 -5.08
C PHE A 113 5.53 -8.37 -5.97
N LEU A 114 6.73 -8.16 -5.44
CA LEU A 114 7.84 -7.57 -6.19
C LEU A 114 8.19 -8.39 -7.44
N SER A 115 8.24 -9.72 -7.31
CA SER A 115 8.51 -10.62 -8.44
C SER A 115 7.43 -10.51 -9.51
N ARG A 116 6.16 -10.44 -9.09
CA ARG A 116 5.03 -10.26 -10.02
C ARG A 116 5.11 -8.93 -10.77
N ILE A 117 5.48 -7.85 -10.07
CA ILE A 117 5.68 -6.55 -10.72
C ILE A 117 6.86 -6.62 -11.71
N ALA A 118 7.96 -7.29 -11.36
CA ALA A 118 9.09 -7.46 -12.27
C ALA A 118 8.69 -8.19 -13.57
N GLU A 119 7.89 -9.24 -13.48
CA GLU A 119 7.32 -9.92 -14.67
C GLU A 119 6.51 -8.96 -15.54
N ILE A 120 5.64 -8.16 -14.93
CA ILE A 120 4.79 -7.17 -15.61
C ILE A 120 5.63 -6.07 -16.27
N LEU A 121 6.73 -5.65 -15.65
CA LEU A 121 7.63 -4.64 -16.21
C LEU A 121 8.52 -5.20 -17.33
N ALA A 122 8.79 -6.51 -17.31
CA ALA A 122 9.57 -7.19 -18.33
C ALA A 122 8.75 -7.56 -19.58
N ASP A 123 7.43 -7.67 -19.44
CA ASP A 123 6.51 -7.95 -20.55
C ASP A 123 6.45 -6.79 -21.55
N PRO A 124 6.89 -6.98 -22.81
CA PRO A 124 6.85 -5.93 -23.83
C PRO A 124 5.43 -5.44 -24.19
N ASP A 125 4.41 -6.26 -23.95
CA ASP A 125 3.01 -5.92 -24.21
C ASP A 125 2.37 -5.13 -23.03
N SER A 126 3.06 -5.10 -21.88
CA SER A 126 2.65 -4.32 -20.73
C SER A 126 2.80 -2.83 -20.99
N LYS A 127 1.79 -2.05 -20.58
CA LYS A 127 1.83 -0.58 -20.62
C LYS A 127 2.33 0.03 -19.33
N ILE A 128 2.63 -0.81 -18.33
CA ILE A 128 3.03 -0.37 -17.00
C ILE A 128 4.52 -0.09 -17.04
N ASN A 129 4.90 1.10 -16.57
CA ASN A 129 6.27 1.52 -16.43
C ASN A 129 6.44 2.22 -15.07
N ILE A 130 7.67 2.21 -14.58
CA ILE A 130 8.07 2.93 -13.37
C ILE A 130 9.06 4.04 -13.70
N ASP A 131 8.98 5.17 -12.99
CA ASP A 131 10.00 6.21 -13.02
C ASP A 131 11.16 5.81 -12.12
N LYS A 132 12.23 5.26 -12.72
CA LYS A 132 13.45 4.84 -11.99
C LYS A 132 14.08 5.97 -11.19
N ASN A 133 14.07 7.21 -11.71
CA ASN A 133 14.62 8.35 -10.98
C ASN A 133 13.79 8.65 -9.73
N TYR A 134 12.46 8.51 -9.83
CA TYR A 134 11.58 8.63 -8.67
C TYR A 134 11.79 7.47 -7.70
N LEU A 135 11.88 6.22 -8.18
CA LEU A 135 12.13 5.05 -7.33
C LEU A 135 13.40 5.22 -6.48
N VAL A 136 14.51 5.65 -7.09
CA VAL A 136 15.75 5.93 -6.37
C VAL A 136 15.55 7.03 -5.32
N ARG A 137 14.80 8.10 -5.62
CA ARG A 137 14.46 9.12 -4.60
C ARG A 137 13.63 8.55 -3.46
N ALA A 138 12.62 7.73 -3.76
CA ALA A 138 11.75 7.10 -2.80
C ALA A 138 12.51 6.18 -1.83
N ILE A 139 13.48 5.40 -2.34
CA ILE A 139 14.38 4.58 -1.52
C ILE A 139 15.16 5.43 -0.51
N ASN A 140 15.61 6.64 -0.92
CA ASN A 140 16.38 7.53 -0.05
C ASN A 140 15.56 8.14 1.10
N TYR A 141 14.23 8.01 1.11
CA TYR A 141 13.43 8.37 2.28
C TYR A 141 13.64 7.43 3.48
N TYR A 142 14.24 6.25 3.25
CA TYR A 142 14.59 5.28 4.29
C TYR A 142 16.11 5.05 4.34
N PRO A 143 16.90 6.00 4.87
CA PRO A 143 18.36 5.92 4.82
C PRO A 143 18.95 4.69 5.51
N ASP A 144 18.33 4.24 6.60
CA ASP A 144 18.81 3.08 7.37
C ASP A 144 18.52 1.75 6.67
N ASP A 145 17.41 1.67 5.93
CA ASP A 145 16.97 0.46 5.23
C ASP A 145 17.39 0.42 3.75
N LYS A 146 17.95 1.53 3.23
CA LYS A 146 18.28 1.74 1.82
C LYS A 146 18.94 0.53 1.16
N ASN A 147 20.07 0.07 1.69
CA ASN A 147 20.83 -1.04 1.09
C ASN A 147 20.02 -2.34 1.07
N SER A 148 19.16 -2.55 2.06
CA SER A 148 18.29 -3.74 2.13
C SER A 148 17.19 -3.68 1.08
N ILE A 149 16.57 -2.50 0.94
CA ILE A 149 15.53 -2.21 -0.05
C ILE A 149 16.09 -2.41 -1.47
N GLU A 150 17.21 -1.77 -1.80
CA GLU A 150 17.86 -1.87 -3.11
C GLU A 150 18.15 -3.34 -3.47
N ARG A 151 18.78 -4.09 -2.54
CA ARG A 151 19.11 -5.49 -2.75
C ARG A 151 17.87 -6.37 -3.00
N ARG A 152 16.75 -6.11 -2.31
CA ARG A 152 15.52 -6.90 -2.50
C ARG A 152 14.86 -6.58 -3.83
N LEU A 153 14.77 -5.30 -4.21
CA LEU A 153 14.25 -4.91 -5.53
C LEU A 153 15.05 -5.58 -6.66
N GLU A 154 16.38 -5.52 -6.61
CA GLU A 154 17.24 -6.16 -7.61
C GLU A 154 17.11 -7.69 -7.63
N LYS A 155 17.03 -8.32 -6.45
CA LYS A 155 16.82 -9.78 -6.34
C LYS A 155 15.50 -10.21 -6.97
N SER A 156 14.46 -9.38 -6.87
CA SER A 156 13.16 -9.61 -7.50
C SER A 156 13.12 -9.26 -8.99
N GLY A 157 14.21 -8.76 -9.57
CA GLY A 157 14.30 -8.41 -11.00
C GLY A 157 13.94 -6.94 -11.33
N ILE A 158 13.81 -6.08 -10.33
CA ILE A 158 13.56 -4.64 -10.49
C ILE A 158 14.91 -3.91 -10.35
N TYR A 159 15.57 -3.68 -11.48
CA TYR A 159 16.89 -3.03 -11.54
C TYR A 159 16.80 -1.50 -11.49
N LEU A 160 17.71 -0.89 -10.74
CA LEU A 160 17.78 0.56 -10.52
C LEU A 160 18.52 1.33 -11.63
N GLU A 161 19.33 0.62 -12.44
CA GLU A 161 20.02 1.12 -13.64
C GLU A 161 19.18 0.96 -14.90
#